data_AF-W1YM17-F1
#
_entry.id   AF-W1YM17-F1
#
_cell.length_a   1.000
_cell.length_b   1.000
_cell.length_c   1.000
_cell.angle_alpha   90.00
_cell.angle_beta   90.00
_cell.angle_gamma   90.00
#
_symmetry.space_group_name_H-M   'P 1'
#
loop_
_entity.id
_entity.type
_entity.pdbx_description
1 polymer ?
#
loop_
_entity_poly.entity_id
_entity_poly.type
_entity_poly.pdbx_seq_one_letter_code
_entity_poly.pdbx_strand_id
1 'polypeptide(L)'
;EQSPLILQVSAGARKYAKHIYLVKLVEAALEDSNLPIALHLDHGDSFEICKDCVDGGFTSVMIDASHHDFDENVKITKQVVEYAHAHGVVVE
;
A
#
# COMPACT_ATOMS: atom_id res chain seq x y z
N GLU A 1 7.55 22.67 7.71
CA GLU A 1 8.27 21.44 8.08
C GLU A 1 9.01 20.83 6.89
N GLN A 2 10.16 20.19 7.16
CA GLN A 2 10.95 19.40 6.20
C GLN A 2 10.99 17.95 6.69
N SER A 3 9.82 17.30 6.66
CA SER A 3 9.61 15.96 7.20
C SER A 3 9.29 14.97 6.08
N PRO A 4 9.77 13.71 6.15
CA PRO A 4 9.27 12.65 5.29
C PRO A 4 7.78 12.37 5.56
N LEU A 5 7.09 11.82 4.57
CA LEU A 5 5.65 11.55 4.62
C LEU A 5 5.34 10.09 4.26
N ILE A 6 4.35 9.53 4.97
CA ILE A 6 3.61 8.36 4.53
C ILE A 6 2.20 8.84 4.22
N LEU A 7 1.80 8.74 2.95
CA LEU A 7 0.45 9.04 2.50
C LEU A 7 -0.31 7.71 2.42
N GLN A 8 -1.12 7.45 3.43
CA GLN A 8 -1.88 6.21 3.53
C GLN A 8 -3.25 6.34 2.89
N VAL A 9 -3.71 5.26 2.23
CA VAL A 9 -5.02 5.19 1.61
C VAL A 9 -5.82 4.04 2.20
N SER A 10 -6.92 4.39 2.87
CA SER A 10 -7.87 3.41 3.41
C SER A 10 -8.74 2.76 2.33
N ALA A 11 -9.37 1.64 2.68
CA ALA A 11 -10.35 0.97 1.80
C ALA A 11 -11.45 1.92 1.29
N GLY A 12 -11.97 2.79 2.16
CA GLY A 12 -12.98 3.79 1.80
C GLY A 12 -12.47 4.82 0.79
N ALA A 13 -11.25 5.33 1.00
CA ALA A 13 -10.62 6.29 0.11
C ALA A 13 -10.37 5.70 -1.28
N ARG A 14 -9.93 4.44 -1.40
CA ARG A 14 -9.78 3.75 -2.71
C ARG A 14 -11.09 3.49 -3.44
N LYS A 15 -12.15 3.20 -2.70
CA LYS A 15 -13.49 3.02 -3.29
C LYS A 15 -14.05 4.35 -3.81
N TYR A 16 -13.78 5.45 -3.09
CA TYR A 16 -14.22 6.79 -3.45
C TYR A 16 -13.39 7.36 -4.61
N ALA A 17 -12.07 7.39 -4.44
CA ALA A 17 -11.11 7.88 -5.41
C ALA A 17 -10.50 6.69 -6.15
N LYS A 18 -10.77 6.62 -7.47
CA LYS A 18 -10.18 5.56 -8.32
C LYS A 18 -8.67 5.55 -8.15
N HIS A 19 -8.08 4.35 -8.15
CA HIS A 19 -6.64 4.10 -7.98
C HIS A 19 -5.74 5.07 -8.75
N ILE A 20 -6.05 5.31 -10.03
CA ILE A 20 -5.28 6.22 -10.89
C ILE A 20 -5.19 7.65 -10.34
N TYR A 21 -6.25 8.18 -9.73
CA TYR A 21 -6.22 9.53 -9.18
C TYR A 21 -5.32 9.61 -7.96
N LEU A 22 -5.35 8.60 -7.10
CA LEU A 22 -4.52 8.54 -5.89
C LEU A 22 -3.04 8.55 -6.25
N VAL A 23 -2.64 7.68 -7.18
CA VAL A 23 -1.25 7.60 -7.66
C VAL A 23 -0.82 8.92 -8.29
N LYS A 24 -1.63 9.50 -9.17
CA LYS A 24 -1.30 10.77 -9.84
C LYS A 24 -1.21 11.97 -8.89
N LEU A 25 -2.00 12.00 -7.81
CA LEU A 25 -1.87 13.02 -6.77
C LEU A 25 -0.55 12.90 -6.01
N VAL A 26 -0.10 11.68 -5.72
CA VAL A 26 1.18 11.45 -5.03
C VAL A 26 2.38 11.73 -5.95
N GLU A 27 2.31 11.34 -7.22
CA GLU A 27 3.32 11.72 -8.22
C GLU A 27 3.48 13.25 -8.28
N ALA A 28 2.37 13.99 -8.34
CA ALA A 28 2.41 15.46 -8.32
C ALA A 28 3.02 16.01 -7.02
N ALA A 29 2.72 15.40 -5.86
CA ALA A 29 3.30 15.81 -4.59
C ALA A 29 4.82 15.56 -4.50
N LEU A 30 5.30 14.46 -5.10
CA LEU A 30 6.73 14.15 -5.22
C LEU A 30 7.45 15.19 -6.08
N GLU A 31 6.85 15.60 -7.20
CA GLU A 31 7.41 16.60 -8.11
C GLU A 31 7.45 18.01 -7.50
N ASP A 32 6.42 18.39 -6.71
CA ASP A 32 6.28 19.75 -6.16
C ASP A 32 7.09 19.96 -4.88
N SER A 33 7.23 18.93 -4.02
CA SER A 33 7.72 19.13 -2.64
C SER A 33 9.19 18.79 -2.40
N ASN A 34 9.85 18.00 -3.27
CA ASN A 34 11.18 17.42 -3.02
C ASN A 34 11.31 16.62 -1.70
N LEU A 35 10.19 16.23 -1.08
CA LEU A 35 10.19 15.44 0.14
C LEU A 35 10.20 13.94 -0.18
N PRO A 36 10.78 13.08 0.69
CA PRO A 36 10.56 11.65 0.63
C PRO A 36 9.11 11.33 0.97
N ILE A 37 8.38 10.72 0.04
CA ILE A 37 6.97 10.34 0.23
C ILE A 37 6.79 8.86 -0.12
N ALA A 38 6.22 8.10 0.81
CA ALA A 38 5.73 6.74 0.56
C ALA A 38 4.21 6.76 0.35
N LEU A 39 3.72 6.01 -0.63
CA LEU A 39 2.30 5.73 -0.81
C LEU A 39 1.99 4.36 -0.20
N HIS A 40 1.13 4.35 0.82
CA HIS A 40 0.83 3.17 1.63
C HIS A 40 -0.63 2.74 1.49
N LEU A 41 -0.87 1.45 1.30
CA LEU A 41 -2.19 0.84 1.43
C LEU A 41 -2.43 0.53 2.91
N ASP A 42 -3.44 1.18 3.48
CA ASP A 42 -3.86 0.99 4.87
C ASP A 42 -4.96 -0.09 4.97
N HIS A 43 -4.76 -1.08 5.85
CA HIS A 43 -5.66 -2.22 6.09
C HIS A 43 -6.15 -2.92 4.81
N GLY A 44 -5.23 -3.47 3.99
CA GLY A 44 -5.59 -4.33 2.87
C GLY A 44 -6.31 -5.61 3.37
N ASP A 45 -7.45 -5.97 2.78
CA ASP A 45 -8.30 -7.07 3.26
C ASP A 45 -8.01 -8.42 2.59
N SER A 46 -7.19 -8.43 1.54
CA SER A 46 -6.96 -9.61 0.69
C SER A 46 -5.66 -9.47 -0.10
N PHE A 47 -5.12 -10.61 -0.51
CA PHE A 47 -3.93 -10.67 -1.35
C PHE A 47 -4.11 -9.92 -2.67
N GLU A 48 -5.27 -10.09 -3.31
CA GLU A 48 -5.61 -9.46 -4.60
C GLU A 48 -5.57 -7.94 -4.49
N ILE A 49 -6.09 -7.40 -3.39
CA ILE A 49 -6.09 -5.96 -3.14
C ILE A 49 -4.67 -5.43 -2.92
N CYS A 50 -3.83 -6.14 -2.15
CA CYS A 50 -2.43 -5.75 -1.98
C CYS A 50 -1.67 -5.81 -3.31
N LYS A 51 -1.89 -6.88 -4.08
CA LYS A 51 -1.31 -7.08 -5.40
C LYS A 51 -1.70 -5.96 -6.37
N ASP A 52 -2.97 -5.60 -6.45
CA ASP A 52 -3.45 -4.52 -7.31
C ASP A 52 -2.82 -3.18 -6.94
N CYS A 53 -2.60 -2.92 -5.64
CA CYS A 53 -1.91 -1.71 -5.19
C CYS A 53 -0.42 -1.73 -5.57
N VAL A 54 0.27 -2.85 -5.39
CA VAL A 54 1.68 -3.04 -5.81
C VAL A 54 1.81 -2.79 -7.31
N ASP A 55 1.01 -3.48 -8.12
CA ASP A 55 1.02 -3.37 -9.59
C ASP A 55 0.65 -1.96 -10.05
N GLY A 56 -0.18 -1.29 -9.26
CA GLY A 56 -0.66 0.05 -9.51
C GLY A 56 0.25 1.17 -9.01
N GLY A 57 1.45 0.88 -8.48
CA GLY A 57 2.44 1.89 -8.13
C GLY A 57 2.44 2.35 -6.67
N PHE A 58 1.79 1.62 -5.75
CA PHE A 58 2.01 1.82 -4.32
C PHE A 58 3.42 1.37 -3.95
N THR A 59 4.05 2.08 -3.02
CA THR A 59 5.41 1.78 -2.55
C THR A 59 5.41 1.02 -1.22
N SER A 60 4.26 0.91 -0.57
CA SER A 60 4.05 0.13 0.66
C SER A 60 2.62 -0.41 0.71
N VAL A 61 2.43 -1.61 1.27
CA VAL A 61 1.10 -2.19 1.49
C VAL A 61 0.99 -2.83 2.87
N MET A 62 -0.16 -2.67 3.52
CA MET A 62 -0.54 -3.43 4.71
C MET A 62 -1.48 -4.56 4.32
N ILE A 63 -1.28 -5.76 4.90
CA ILE A 63 -2.25 -6.85 4.85
C ILE A 63 -2.83 -7.12 6.24
N ASP A 64 -4.12 -6.83 6.43
CA ASP A 64 -4.81 -7.04 7.69
C ASP A 64 -5.55 -8.39 7.70
N ALA A 65 -4.76 -9.46 7.91
CA ALA A 65 -5.26 -10.80 8.18
C ALA A 65 -5.46 -11.07 9.68
N SER A 66 -5.53 -10.03 10.53
CA SER A 66 -5.54 -10.16 12.00
C SER A 66 -6.76 -10.87 12.58
N HIS A 67 -7.84 -10.96 11.79
CA HIS A 67 -9.07 -11.64 12.14
C HIS A 67 -9.04 -13.15 11.90
N HIS A 68 -7.96 -13.67 11.29
CA HIS A 68 -7.73 -15.11 11.11
C HIS A 68 -6.89 -15.70 12.26
N ASP A 69 -6.94 -17.02 12.40
CA ASP A 69 -6.03 -17.75 13.27
C ASP A 69 -4.56 -17.52 12.87
N PHE A 70 -3.65 -17.66 13.82
CA PHE A 70 -2.23 -17.35 13.65
C PHE A 70 -1.61 -17.97 12.39
N ASP A 71 -1.83 -19.26 12.14
CA ASP A 71 -1.24 -19.96 11.00
C ASP A 71 -1.76 -19.44 9.64
N GLU A 72 -3.04 -19.06 9.57
CA GLU A 72 -3.63 -18.51 8.35
C GLU A 72 -3.20 -17.05 8.14
N ASN A 73 -3.11 -16.26 9.21
CA ASN A 73 -2.51 -14.91 9.16
C ASN A 73 -1.07 -14.98 8.62
N VAL A 74 -0.22 -15.86 9.19
CA VAL A 74 1.16 -16.04 8.71
C VAL A 74 1.21 -16.46 7.24
N LYS A 75 0.32 -17.36 6.81
CA LYS A 75 0.25 -17.81 5.42
C LYS A 75 -0.13 -16.69 4.45
N ILE A 76 -1.17 -15.93 4.74
CA ILE A 76 -1.63 -14.81 3.89
C ILE A 76 -0.56 -13.70 3.86
N THR A 77 -0.01 -13.35 5.01
CA THR A 77 1.04 -12.32 5.13
C THR A 77 2.28 -12.72 4.32
N LYS A 78 2.74 -13.97 4.42
CA LYS A 78 3.87 -14.47 3.61
C LYS A 78 3.62 -14.35 2.12
N GLN A 79 2.41 -14.67 1.65
CA GLN A 79 2.06 -14.56 0.25
C GLN A 79 2.15 -13.11 -0.26
N VAL A 80 1.69 -12.14 0.54
CA VAL A 80 1.82 -10.71 0.21
C VAL A 80 3.28 -10.26 0.24
N VAL A 81 4.05 -10.68 1.25
CA VAL A 81 5.49 -10.38 1.39
C VAL A 81 6.28 -10.86 0.18
N GLU A 82 6.10 -12.13 -0.23
CA GLU A 82 6.79 -12.70 -1.38
C GLU A 82 6.50 -11.92 -2.66
N TYR A 83 5.24 -11.55 -2.88
CA TYR A 83 4.84 -10.77 -4.05
C TYR A 83 5.40 -9.34 -4.00
N ALA A 84 5.14 -8.60 -2.93
CA ALA A 84 5.51 -7.20 -2.80
C ALA A 84 7.04 -7.01 -2.85
N HIS A 85 7.81 -7.84 -2.15
CA HIS A 85 9.26 -7.76 -2.15
C HIS A 85 9.87 -8.05 -3.52
N ALA A 86 9.26 -8.95 -4.32
CA ALA A 86 9.69 -9.18 -5.70
C ALA A 86 9.49 -7.93 -6.61
N HIS A 87 8.64 -7.00 -6.20
CA HIS A 87 8.36 -5.73 -6.90
C HIS A 87 9.00 -4.51 -6.21
N GLY A 88 9.82 -4.70 -5.18
CA GLY A 88 10.46 -3.62 -4.44
C GLY A 88 9.52 -2.81 -3.54
N VAL A 89 8.35 -3.37 -3.19
CA VAL A 89 7.35 -2.77 -2.31
C VAL A 89 7.45 -3.37 -0.90
N VAL A 90 7.41 -2.55 0.14
CA VAL A 90 7.48 -3.00 1.54
C VAL A 90 6.11 -3.38 2.10
N VAL A 91 6.08 -4.30 3.07
CA VAL A 91 4.85 -4.81 3.67
C VAL A 91 4.75 -4.46 5.15
N GLU A 92 3.56 -4.02 5.56
CA GLU A 92 3.09 -3.99 6.95
C GLU A 92 2.18 -5.19 7.24
#